data_AF-A0A946F154-F1
#
_entry.id   AF-A0A946F154-F1
#
_cell.length_a   1.000
_cell.length_b   1.000
_cell.length_c   1.000
_cell.angle_alpha   90.00
_cell.angle_beta   90.00
_cell.angle_gamma   90.00
#
_symmetry.space_group_name_H-M   'P 1'
#
loop_
_entity.id
_entity.type
_entity.pdbx_description
1 polymer ?
#
loop_
_entity_poly.entity_id
_entity_poly.type
_entity_poly.pdbx_seq_one_letter_code
_entity_poly.pdbx_strand_id
1 'polypeptide(L)'
;MKNVTSSQTYQKGSWVLHMLRGVLGTEIFWKGIRAYYKKYKDLNATTSDFRKIMEYVSNKDLSLFFDQWLYKPGILKLKGDWHYDKNQLIINLNQVQSDGSLFEMPIEVGIVYENNIHSTELIEVRKKTNLFIIDVDKEPKNVILDPNYWVLMTKDFNKKN
;
A
#
# COMPACT_ATOMS: atom_id res chain seq x y z
N MET A 1 -1.98 -26.43 -16.58
CA MET A 1 -1.54 -25.77 -15.32
C MET A 1 -1.05 -24.34 -15.50
N LYS A 2 -0.37 -23.95 -16.61
CA LYS A 2 0.12 -22.56 -16.84
C LYS A 2 -0.94 -21.44 -16.68
N ASN A 3 -2.21 -21.71 -16.96
CA ASN A 3 -3.28 -20.70 -16.89
C ASN A 3 -3.73 -20.34 -15.46
N VAL A 4 -3.35 -21.16 -14.46
CA VAL A 4 -3.70 -20.92 -13.04
C VAL A 4 -2.47 -20.73 -12.14
N THR A 5 -1.27 -21.12 -12.60
CA THR A 5 0.00 -20.91 -11.88
C THR A 5 0.80 -19.73 -12.43
N SER A 6 0.11 -18.70 -12.93
CA SER A 6 0.76 -17.52 -13.50
C SER A 6 1.36 -16.63 -12.40
N SER A 7 2.33 -15.77 -12.77
CA SER A 7 2.86 -14.74 -11.85
C SER A 7 1.74 -13.83 -11.33
N GLN A 8 0.72 -13.53 -12.16
CA GLN A 8 -0.41 -12.73 -11.72
C GLN A 8 -1.31 -13.45 -10.71
N THR A 9 -1.35 -14.77 -10.73
CA THR A 9 -2.13 -15.53 -9.74
C THR A 9 -1.34 -15.71 -8.44
N TYR A 10 -0.06 -16.09 -8.52
CA TYR A 10 0.73 -16.44 -7.35
C TYR A 10 1.53 -15.26 -6.77
N GLN A 11 2.30 -14.55 -7.59
CA GLN A 11 3.14 -13.44 -7.11
C GLN A 11 2.28 -12.22 -6.75
N LYS A 12 1.32 -11.83 -7.61
CA LYS A 12 0.39 -10.76 -7.25
C LYS A 12 -0.49 -11.18 -6.06
N GLY A 13 -0.95 -12.44 -6.04
CA GLY A 13 -1.76 -12.98 -4.93
C GLY A 13 -1.04 -12.90 -3.57
N SER A 14 0.24 -13.25 -3.50
CA SER A 14 1.03 -13.11 -2.27
C SER A 14 1.22 -11.64 -1.88
N TRP A 15 1.45 -10.76 -2.85
CA TRP A 15 1.50 -9.31 -2.62
C TRP A 15 0.19 -8.76 -2.06
N VAL A 16 -0.98 -9.23 -2.52
CA VAL A 16 -2.29 -8.81 -1.98
C VAL A 16 -2.39 -9.13 -0.48
N LEU A 17 -1.95 -10.32 -0.07
CA LEU A 17 -1.96 -10.69 1.36
C LEU A 17 -0.95 -9.89 2.18
N HIS A 18 0.24 -9.62 1.63
CA HIS A 18 1.26 -8.80 2.27
C HIS A 18 0.81 -7.34 2.44
N MET A 19 0.24 -6.74 1.39
CA MET A 19 -0.37 -5.42 1.45
C MET A 19 -1.52 -5.37 2.46
N LEU A 20 -2.38 -6.39 2.49
CA LEU A 20 -3.48 -6.47 3.44
C LEU A 20 -2.96 -6.50 4.89
N ARG A 21 -1.84 -7.20 5.14
CA ARG A 21 -1.17 -7.20 6.44
C ARG A 21 -0.65 -5.81 6.81
N GLY A 22 -0.13 -5.04 5.86
CA GLY A 22 0.25 -3.64 6.07
C GLY A 22 -0.96 -2.78 6.46
N VAL A 23 -2.05 -2.86 5.69
CA VAL A 23 -3.29 -2.06 5.89
C VAL A 23 -4.01 -2.35 7.21
N LEU A 24 -3.99 -3.62 7.63
CA LEU A 24 -4.66 -4.07 8.85
C LEU A 24 -3.77 -4.03 10.09
N GLY A 25 -2.45 -4.04 9.90
CA GLY A 25 -1.49 -4.35 10.95
C GLY A 25 -1.34 -5.85 11.19
N THR A 26 -0.13 -6.26 11.61
CA THR A 26 0.26 -7.66 11.73
C THR A 26 -0.62 -8.45 12.70
N GLU A 27 -0.98 -7.87 13.85
CA GLU A 27 -1.79 -8.58 14.86
C GLU A 27 -3.20 -8.90 14.35
N ILE A 28 -3.90 -7.90 13.82
CA ILE A 28 -5.25 -8.03 13.26
C ILE A 28 -5.24 -9.00 12.08
N PHE A 29 -4.23 -8.89 11.21
CA PHE A 29 -4.07 -9.82 10.10
C PHE A 29 -4.03 -11.28 10.58
N TRP A 30 -3.14 -11.60 11.54
CA TRP A 30 -3.03 -12.96 12.06
C TRP A 30 -4.25 -13.42 12.85
N LYS A 31 -4.93 -12.52 13.56
CA LYS A 31 -6.23 -12.80 14.18
C LYS A 31 -7.27 -13.20 13.12
N GLY A 32 -7.29 -12.50 11.98
CA GLY A 32 -8.12 -12.81 10.82
C GLY A 32 -7.81 -14.18 10.22
N ILE A 33 -6.53 -14.50 9.99
CA ILE A 33 -6.11 -15.83 9.49
C ILE A 33 -6.59 -16.95 10.43
N ARG A 34 -6.41 -16.79 11.75
CA ARG A 34 -6.86 -17.78 12.74
C ARG A 34 -8.38 -17.93 12.74
N ALA A 35 -9.13 -16.84 12.65
CA ALA A 35 -10.58 -16.87 12.59
C ALA A 35 -11.09 -17.55 11.31
N TYR A 36 -10.47 -17.25 10.17
CA TYR A 36 -10.79 -17.84 8.87
C TYR A 36 -10.55 -19.35 8.91
N TYR A 37 -9.36 -19.77 9.37
CA TYR A 37 -9.03 -21.18 9.51
C TYR A 37 -10.00 -21.90 10.44
N LYS A 38 -10.30 -21.33 11.62
CA LYS A 38 -11.23 -21.93 12.58
C LYS A 38 -12.64 -22.13 11.98
N LYS A 39 -13.12 -21.18 11.17
CA LYS A 39 -14.47 -21.23 10.59
C LYS A 39 -14.57 -22.20 9.42
N TYR A 40 -13.57 -22.22 8.54
CA TYR A 40 -13.59 -23.00 7.30
C TYR A 40 -12.71 -24.26 7.36
N LYS A 41 -12.28 -24.66 8.56
CA LYS A 41 -11.57 -25.93 8.75
C LYS A 41 -12.43 -27.07 8.20
N ASP A 42 -11.84 -27.87 7.32
CA ASP A 42 -12.48 -29.03 6.68
C ASP A 42 -13.70 -28.66 5.80
N LEU A 43 -13.81 -27.39 5.39
CA LEU A 43 -14.86 -26.85 4.52
C LEU A 43 -14.27 -26.17 3.28
N ASN A 44 -15.13 -25.89 2.30
CA ASN A 44 -14.80 -25.03 1.17
C ASN A 44 -15.01 -23.56 1.53
N ALA A 45 -14.15 -22.69 1.00
CA ALA A 45 -14.23 -21.25 1.20
C ALA A 45 -13.85 -20.49 -0.08
N THR A 46 -14.45 -19.33 -0.26
CA THR A 46 -14.17 -18.42 -1.38
C THR A 46 -13.32 -17.22 -0.92
N THR A 47 -12.77 -16.46 -1.86
CA THR A 47 -12.13 -15.18 -1.55
C THR A 47 -13.09 -14.21 -0.84
N SER A 48 -14.38 -14.25 -1.19
CA SER A 48 -15.41 -13.42 -0.55
C SER A 48 -15.58 -13.80 0.93
N ASP A 49 -15.50 -15.09 1.25
CA ASP A 49 -15.51 -15.58 2.63
C ASP A 49 -14.29 -15.11 3.42
N PHE A 50 -13.10 -15.18 2.81
CA PHE A 50 -11.88 -14.67 3.41
C PHE A 50 -12.00 -13.17 3.71
N ARG A 51 -12.40 -12.37 2.72
CA ARG A 51 -12.61 -10.91 2.88
C ARG A 51 -13.55 -10.61 4.05
N LYS A 52 -14.72 -11.25 4.11
CA LYS A 52 -15.71 -11.04 5.19
C LYS A 52 -15.14 -11.32 6.58
N ILE A 53 -14.27 -12.33 6.73
CA ILE A 53 -13.61 -12.61 8.00
C ILE A 53 -12.59 -11.51 8.36
N MET A 54 -11.80 -11.05 7.39
CA MET A 54 -10.84 -9.98 7.62
C MET A 54 -11.56 -8.66 7.97
N GLU A 55 -12.66 -8.34 7.31
CA GLU A 55 -13.52 -7.18 7.62
C GLU A 55 -14.10 -7.28 9.02
N TYR A 56 -14.67 -8.44 9.38
CA TYR A 56 -15.22 -8.68 10.71
C TYR A 56 -14.18 -8.52 11.83
N VAL A 57 -12.97 -9.05 11.64
CA VAL A 57 -11.91 -8.98 12.66
C VAL A 57 -11.28 -7.60 12.76
N SER A 58 -11.17 -6.88 11.65
CA SER A 58 -10.54 -5.55 11.59
C SER A 58 -11.50 -4.39 11.83
N ASN A 59 -12.81 -4.62 11.71
CA ASN A 59 -13.84 -3.59 11.68
C ASN A 59 -13.59 -2.53 10.57
N LYS A 60 -13.05 -2.95 9.43
CA LYS A 60 -12.81 -2.11 8.24
C LYS A 60 -13.55 -2.67 7.03
N ASP A 61 -14.02 -1.79 6.13
CA ASP A 61 -14.47 -2.19 4.81
C ASP A 61 -13.26 -2.45 3.89
N LEU A 62 -13.16 -3.65 3.35
CA LEU A 62 -12.08 -4.08 2.47
C LEU A 62 -12.56 -4.25 1.02
N SER A 63 -13.80 -3.88 0.71
CA SER A 63 -14.39 -4.02 -0.62
C SER A 63 -13.53 -3.37 -1.69
N LEU A 64 -13.14 -2.11 -1.48
CA LEU A 64 -12.29 -1.36 -2.42
C LEU A 64 -10.90 -2.00 -2.57
N PHE A 65 -10.28 -2.40 -1.46
CA PHE A 65 -8.95 -3.03 -1.47
C PHE A 65 -8.95 -4.31 -2.33
N PHE A 66 -9.91 -5.21 -2.14
CA PHE A 66 -9.98 -6.43 -2.93
C PHE A 66 -10.36 -6.14 -4.39
N ASP A 67 -11.26 -5.19 -4.64
CA ASP A 67 -11.63 -4.79 -6.00
C ASP A 67 -10.43 -4.30 -6.81
N GLN A 68 -9.68 -3.32 -6.28
CA GLN A 68 -8.57 -2.72 -7.01
C GLN A 68 -7.35 -3.65 -7.14
N TRP A 69 -7.05 -4.45 -6.12
CA TRP A 69 -5.82 -5.24 -6.10
C TRP A 69 -5.97 -6.66 -6.60
N LEU A 70 -7.12 -7.29 -6.38
CA LEU A 70 -7.34 -8.69 -6.75
C LEU A 70 -8.19 -8.83 -8.01
N TYR A 71 -9.29 -8.08 -8.12
CA TYR A 71 -10.25 -8.26 -9.24
C TYR A 71 -9.91 -7.43 -10.48
N LYS A 72 -9.16 -6.32 -10.31
CA LYS A 72 -8.68 -5.50 -11.42
C LYS A 72 -7.22 -5.82 -11.78
N PRO A 73 -6.86 -5.75 -13.09
CA PRO A 73 -5.48 -5.86 -13.52
C PRO A 73 -4.67 -4.61 -13.13
N GLY A 74 -3.35 -4.69 -13.28
CA GLY A 74 -2.46 -3.56 -13.00
C GLY A 74 -1.96 -3.48 -11.56
N ILE A 75 -1.10 -2.50 -11.33
CA ILE A 75 -0.46 -2.13 -10.06
C ILE A 75 -0.40 -0.61 -9.98
N LEU A 76 -0.19 -0.08 -8.78
CA LEU A 76 -0.03 1.36 -8.57
C LEU A 76 1.23 1.86 -9.29
N LYS A 77 1.11 2.94 -10.07
CA LYS A 77 2.23 3.62 -10.70
C LYS A 77 2.28 5.07 -10.22
N LEU A 78 3.36 5.44 -9.57
CA LEU A 78 3.55 6.78 -9.02
C LEU A 78 4.68 7.51 -9.73
N LYS A 79 4.45 8.79 -10.00
CA LYS A 79 5.49 9.75 -10.38
C LYS A 79 5.38 10.98 -9.51
N GLY A 80 6.49 11.46 -8.98
CA GLY A 80 6.45 12.59 -8.09
C GLY A 80 7.80 13.19 -7.76
N ASP A 81 7.71 14.22 -6.94
CA ASP A 81 8.86 14.94 -6.42
C ASP A 81 8.61 15.40 -5.00
N TRP A 82 9.69 15.78 -4.33
CA TRP A 82 9.61 16.44 -3.04
C TRP A 82 10.59 17.60 -2.94
N HIS A 83 10.25 18.60 -2.15
CA HIS A 83 11.16 19.67 -1.78
C HIS A 83 10.92 20.12 -0.34
N TYR A 84 11.88 20.85 0.19
CA TYR A 84 11.81 21.43 1.51
C TYR A 84 11.58 22.94 1.38
N ASP A 85 10.58 23.46 2.10
CA ASP A 85 10.35 24.89 2.27
C ASP A 85 10.05 25.16 3.74
N LYS A 86 10.90 25.97 4.40
CA LYS A 86 10.70 26.49 5.78
C LYS A 86 10.01 25.50 6.74
N ASN A 87 10.74 24.45 7.12
CA ASN A 87 10.29 23.42 8.06
C ASN A 87 9.15 22.53 7.54
N GLN A 88 8.87 22.57 6.24
CA GLN A 88 7.88 21.72 5.61
C GLN A 88 8.51 20.88 4.51
N LEU A 89 8.22 19.58 4.56
CA LEU A 89 8.46 18.65 3.48
C LEU A 89 7.21 18.61 2.60
N ILE A 90 7.33 19.12 1.39
CA ILE A 90 6.25 19.17 0.41
C ILE A 90 6.46 18.06 -0.60
N ILE A 91 5.49 17.15 -0.70
CA ILE A 91 5.54 15.96 -1.56
C ILE A 91 4.42 16.04 -2.59
N ASN A 92 4.79 16.03 -3.87
CA ASN A 92 3.88 15.94 -5.00
C ASN A 92 3.86 14.49 -5.52
N LEU A 93 2.70 13.84 -5.55
CA LEU A 93 2.56 12.48 -6.06
C LEU A 93 1.40 12.36 -7.04
N ASN A 94 1.72 11.90 -8.25
CA ASN A 94 0.79 11.64 -9.32
C ASN A 94 0.67 10.15 -9.62
N GLN A 95 -0.58 9.71 -9.76
CA GLN A 95 -0.95 8.41 -10.29
C GLN A 95 -0.91 8.47 -11.83
N VAL A 96 -0.05 7.64 -12.45
CA VAL A 96 0.29 7.69 -13.89
C VAL A 96 -0.09 6.41 -14.66
N GLN A 97 -1.16 5.76 -14.24
CA GLN A 97 -1.72 4.58 -14.89
C GLN A 97 -2.21 4.95 -16.31
N SER A 98 -1.91 4.09 -17.29
CA SER A 98 -2.24 4.32 -18.70
C SER A 98 -3.71 4.07 -19.03
N ASP A 99 -4.41 3.28 -18.20
CA ASP A 99 -5.82 2.91 -18.38
C ASP A 99 -6.79 3.85 -17.64
N GLY A 100 -6.28 4.88 -16.98
CA GLY A 100 -7.08 5.82 -16.19
C GLY A 100 -7.56 5.27 -14.84
N SER A 101 -7.15 4.07 -14.45
CA SER A 101 -7.46 3.51 -13.13
C SER A 101 -6.82 4.34 -12.01
N LEU A 102 -7.55 4.49 -10.90
CA LEU A 102 -7.06 5.10 -9.68
C LEU A 102 -7.07 4.05 -8.57
N PHE A 103 -6.06 4.12 -7.71
CA PHE A 103 -5.91 3.26 -6.55
C PHE A 103 -5.99 4.12 -5.30
N GLU A 104 -6.60 3.55 -4.25
CA GLU A 104 -6.54 4.09 -2.90
C GLU A 104 -5.61 3.22 -2.05
N MET A 105 -4.53 3.80 -1.53
CA MET A 105 -3.57 3.05 -0.73
C MET A 105 -2.83 3.96 0.25
N PRO A 106 -2.75 3.59 1.55
CA PRO A 106 -1.80 4.20 2.47
C PRO A 106 -0.37 3.80 2.10
N ILE A 107 0.54 4.76 2.09
CA ILE A 107 1.95 4.55 1.78
C ILE A 107 2.79 5.17 2.88
N GLU A 108 3.78 4.43 3.36
CA GLU A 108 4.77 4.93 4.30
C GLU A 108 5.78 5.84 3.59
N VAL A 109 6.15 6.95 4.21
CA VAL A 109 7.18 7.88 3.72
C VAL A 109 8.27 7.96 4.76
N GLY A 110 9.44 7.41 4.43
CA GLY A 110 10.62 7.47 5.28
C GLY A 110 11.37 8.78 5.08
N ILE A 111 11.62 9.52 6.17
CA ILE A 111 12.37 10.77 6.19
C ILE A 111 13.79 10.49 6.69
N VAL A 112 14.81 10.87 5.90
CA VAL A 112 16.22 10.54 6.14
C VAL A 112 17.04 11.81 6.34
N TYR A 113 17.78 11.91 7.45
CA TYR A 113 18.69 13.04 7.74
C TYR A 113 20.17 12.67 7.60
N GLU A 114 20.62 11.64 8.30
CA GLU A 114 22.05 11.34 8.50
C GLU A 114 22.44 9.93 8.04
N ASN A 115 21.64 9.34 7.15
CA ASN A 115 21.72 7.97 6.57
C ASN A 115 20.80 6.93 7.22
N ASN A 116 20.12 7.26 8.30
CA ASN A 116 19.06 6.42 8.87
C ASN A 116 17.69 7.06 8.62
N ILE A 117 16.66 6.23 8.49
CA ILE A 117 15.26 6.68 8.52
C ILE A 117 14.97 7.13 9.95
N HIS A 118 14.70 8.42 10.13
CA HIS A 118 14.41 9.00 11.44
C HIS A 118 12.94 8.84 11.80
N SER A 119 12.05 9.07 10.84
CA SER A 119 10.61 8.94 11.01
C SER A 119 9.99 8.34 9.75
N THR A 120 8.82 7.73 9.96
CA THR A 120 7.99 7.20 8.88
C THR A 120 6.59 7.79 9.05
N GLU A 121 6.14 8.52 8.04
CA GLU A 121 4.81 9.13 8.02
C GLU A 121 3.89 8.36 7.06
N LEU A 122 2.62 8.24 7.40
CA LEU A 122 1.64 7.56 6.54
C LEU A 122 0.89 8.59 5.70
N ILE A 123 0.99 8.46 4.36
CA ILE A 123 0.23 9.28 3.42
C ILE A 123 -0.85 8.46 2.73
N GLU A 124 -2.01 9.08 2.53
CA GLU A 124 -3.18 8.44 1.90
C GLU A 124 -3.25 8.84 0.42
N VAL A 125 -2.73 7.99 -0.47
CA VAL A 125 -2.81 8.23 -1.92
C VAL A 125 -4.18 7.79 -2.42
N ARG A 126 -4.96 8.73 -2.98
CA ARG A 126 -6.32 8.44 -3.50
C ARG A 126 -6.61 9.08 -4.85
N LYS A 127 -6.14 10.31 -5.05
CA LYS A 127 -6.44 11.11 -6.24
C LYS A 127 -5.38 10.88 -7.33
N LYS A 128 -5.71 11.35 -8.54
CA LYS A 128 -4.74 11.41 -9.66
C LYS A 128 -3.51 12.24 -9.31
N THR A 129 -3.72 13.36 -8.62
CA THR A 129 -2.67 14.26 -8.13
C THR A 129 -2.89 14.51 -6.65
N ASN A 130 -1.83 14.35 -5.86
CA ASN A 130 -1.85 14.48 -4.41
C ASN A 130 -0.69 15.40 -3.99
N LEU A 131 -0.99 16.31 -3.06
CA LEU A 131 -0.02 17.18 -2.40
C LEU A 131 -0.07 16.83 -0.91
N PHE A 132 1.08 16.44 -0.36
CA PHE A 132 1.24 16.18 1.06
C PHE A 132 2.24 17.18 1.64
N ILE A 133 1.92 17.70 2.82
CA ILE A 133 2.77 18.62 3.57
C ILE A 133 3.00 17.98 4.92
N ILE A 134 4.27 17.78 5.26
CA ILE A 134 4.71 17.16 6.53
C ILE A 134 5.62 18.15 7.22
N ASP A 135 5.32 18.50 8.46
CA ASP A 135 6.19 19.36 9.26
C ASP A 135 7.44 18.59 9.67
N VAL A 136 8.60 19.21 9.48
CA VAL A 136 9.93 18.64 9.71
C VAL A 136 10.85 19.68 10.35
N ASP A 137 11.68 19.26 11.31
CA ASP A 137 12.53 20.19 12.07
C ASP A 137 13.64 20.83 11.22
N LYS A 138 14.13 20.09 10.23
CA LYS A 138 15.21 20.50 9.32
C LYS A 138 15.01 19.87 7.94
N GLU A 139 15.78 20.33 6.96
CA GLU A 139 15.76 19.77 5.60
C GLU A 139 16.20 18.30 5.60
N PRO A 140 15.38 17.37 5.08
CA PRO A 140 15.79 15.99 4.95
C PRO A 140 16.83 15.82 3.84
N LYS A 141 17.79 14.95 4.09
CA LYS A 141 18.79 14.53 3.09
C LYS A 141 18.13 13.72 1.98
N ASN A 142 17.18 12.85 2.34
CA ASN A 142 16.41 12.07 1.38
C ASN A 142 15.02 11.75 1.91
N VAL A 143 14.11 11.45 0.98
CA VAL A 143 12.74 11.01 1.28
C VAL A 143 12.47 9.76 0.45
N ILE A 144 12.07 8.68 1.11
CA ILE A 144 11.88 7.37 0.51
C ILE A 144 10.42 7.00 0.62
N LEU A 145 9.74 6.83 -0.51
CA LEU A 145 8.41 6.22 -0.53
C LEU A 145 8.52 4.72 -0.22
N ASP A 146 7.65 4.20 0.63
CA ASP A 146 7.54 2.80 1.02
C ASP A 146 8.90 2.16 1.36
N PRO A 147 9.59 2.63 2.42
CA PRO A 147 10.91 2.11 2.79
C PRO A 147 10.88 0.63 3.18
N ASN A 148 9.72 0.12 3.61
CA ASN A 148 9.54 -1.25 4.09
C ASN A 148 8.91 -2.20 3.04
N TYR A 149 8.73 -1.73 1.80
CA TYR A 149 8.19 -2.52 0.68
C TYR A 149 6.83 -3.16 1.00
N TRP A 150 5.90 -2.37 1.53
CA TRP A 150 4.53 -2.80 1.77
C TRP A 150 3.69 -2.86 0.50
N VAL A 151 3.93 -1.97 -0.45
CA VAL A 151 3.02 -1.70 -1.56
C VAL A 151 3.57 -2.23 -2.87
N LEU A 152 2.75 -3.01 -3.58
CA LEU A 152 3.06 -3.42 -4.95
C LEU A 152 2.90 -2.24 -5.91
N MET A 153 4.00 -1.54 -6.20
CA MET A 153 4.01 -0.37 -7.07
C MET A 153 5.28 -0.21 -7.91
N THR A 154 5.20 0.62 -8.94
CA THR A 154 6.37 1.23 -9.59
C THR A 154 6.38 2.72 -9.29
N LYS A 155 7.56 3.28 -8.98
CA LYS A 155 7.71 4.69 -8.61
C LYS A 155 8.86 5.36 -9.35
N ASP A 156 8.64 6.61 -9.76
CA ASP A 156 9.66 7.57 -10.17
C ASP A 156 9.55 8.77 -9.22
N PHE A 157 10.44 8.86 -8.24
CA PHE A 157 10.33 9.81 -7.14
C PHE A 157 11.70 10.39 -6.80
N ASN A 158 11.84 11.71 -6.98
CA ASN A 158 13.12 12.39 -6.86
C ASN A 158 12.99 13.70 -6.06
N LYS A 159 14.10 14.20 -5.52
CA LYS A 159 14.12 15.56 -4.99
C LYS A 159 13.94 16.55 -6.14
N LYS A 160 13.06 17.55 -5.97
CA LYS A 160 12.92 18.64 -6.93
C LYS A 160 14.17 19.52 -6.83
N ASN A 161 14.82 19.73 -7.98
CA ASN A 161 15.97 20.63 -8.09
C ASN A 161 15.57 22.08 -7.84
#